data_AF-A0A327J5H8-F1
#
_entry.id   AF-A0A327J5H8-F1
#
_cell.length_a   1.000
_cell.length_b   1.000
_cell.length_c   1.000
_cell.angle_alpha   90.00
_cell.angle_beta   90.00
_cell.angle_gamma   90.00
#
_symmetry.space_group_name_H-M   'P 1'
#
loop_
_entity.id
_entity.type
_entity.pdbx_description
1 polymer ?
#
loop_
_entity_poly.entity_id
_entity_poly.type
_entity_poly.pdbx_seq_one_letter_code
_entity_poly.pdbx_strand_id
1 'polypeptide(L)'
;MGFLLGAFGKLAAGRRVRQLQAQMMRVQSRLRRATRDVSEMEKQLQRQEKAQLNAVTAQGMMAKQCALGQVLGGDQSAFQALQQTIASGGTLSAEDTQKYNNWSSMYTQGSTTIGAYNEQWISQMKQQISDNFEVLRETQLEPLKDEEEMLQTEKDSLESQIQIAQQDYEACKKMEQADAKNLAPNYTGQG
;
A
#
# COMPACT_ATOMS: atom_id res chain seq x y z
N MET A 1 -0.91 -8.51 -60.45
CA MET A 1 -1.89 -7.85 -59.56
C MET A 1 -1.51 -7.90 -58.07
N GLY A 2 -0.62 -8.78 -57.62
CA GLY A 2 -0.27 -8.88 -56.20
C GLY A 2 0.57 -7.71 -55.63
N PHE A 3 1.32 -6.96 -56.46
CA PHE A 3 1.99 -5.72 -56.04
C PHE A 3 1.02 -4.67 -55.47
N LEU A 4 -0.09 -4.41 -56.17
CA LEU A 4 -1.11 -3.46 -55.71
C LEU A 4 -1.82 -3.96 -54.44
N LEU A 5 -2.15 -5.26 -54.38
CA LEU A 5 -2.69 -5.90 -53.17
C LEU A 5 -1.73 -5.79 -51.97
N GLY A 6 -0.43 -5.98 -52.17
CA GLY A 6 0.60 -5.79 -51.16
C GLY A 6 0.73 -4.34 -50.70
N ALA A 7 0.70 -3.38 -51.63
CA ALA A 7 0.76 -1.95 -51.33
C ALA A 7 -0.46 -1.45 -50.54
N PHE A 8 -1.68 -1.84 -50.95
CA PHE A 8 -2.91 -1.52 -50.21
C PHE A 8 -2.95 -2.21 -48.85
N GLY A 9 -2.57 -3.49 -48.78
CA GLY A 9 -2.49 -4.26 -47.55
C GLY A 9 -1.50 -3.66 -46.54
N LYS A 10 -0.32 -3.24 -47.01
CA LYS A 10 0.70 -2.55 -46.20
C LYS A 10 0.20 -1.22 -45.64
N LEU A 11 -0.49 -0.41 -46.43
CA LEU A 11 -1.05 0.86 -45.95
C LEU A 11 -2.15 0.64 -44.90
N ALA A 12 -3.04 -0.33 -45.12
CA ALA A 12 -4.10 -0.68 -44.18
C ALA A 12 -3.53 -1.26 -42.87
N ALA A 13 -2.64 -2.25 -42.95
CA ALA A 13 -1.98 -2.85 -41.80
C ALA A 13 -1.11 -1.83 -41.04
N GLY A 14 -0.38 -0.96 -41.75
CA GLY A 14 0.43 0.09 -41.13
C GLY A 14 -0.40 1.19 -40.43
N ARG A 15 -1.62 1.47 -40.91
CA ARG A 15 -2.57 2.33 -40.17
C ARG A 15 -3.06 1.63 -38.90
N ARG A 16 -3.39 0.35 -38.99
CA ARG A 16 -3.84 -0.47 -37.85
C ARG A 16 -2.78 -0.53 -36.74
N VAL A 17 -1.52 -0.82 -37.09
CA VAL A 17 -0.40 -0.83 -36.13
C VAL A 17 -0.29 0.51 -35.38
N ARG A 18 -0.32 1.64 -36.11
CA ARG A 18 -0.24 2.97 -35.49
C ARG A 18 -1.42 3.28 -34.58
N GLN A 19 -2.63 2.87 -34.95
CA GLN A 19 -3.82 3.04 -34.12
C GLN A 19 -3.73 2.25 -32.82
N LEU A 20 -3.31 0.98 -32.90
CA LEU A 20 -3.12 0.12 -31.74
C LEU A 20 -1.99 0.63 -30.82
N GLN A 21 -0.88 1.11 -31.39
CA GLN A 21 0.20 1.75 -30.63
C GLN A 21 -0.28 3.02 -29.90
N ALA A 22 -1.11 3.85 -30.55
CA ALA A 22 -1.67 5.03 -29.91
C ALA A 22 -2.62 4.68 -28.75
N GLN A 23 -3.41 3.60 -28.89
CA GLN A 23 -4.24 3.07 -27.81
C GLN A 23 -3.37 2.56 -26.66
N MET A 24 -2.34 1.77 -26.96
CA MET A 24 -1.38 1.27 -25.97
C MET A 24 -0.73 2.38 -25.16
N MET A 25 -0.28 3.47 -25.80
CA MET A 25 0.30 4.61 -25.08
C MET A 25 -0.67 5.26 -24.09
N ARG A 26 -1.96 5.32 -24.43
CA ARG A 26 -3.01 5.83 -23.53
C ARG A 26 -3.22 4.88 -22.35
N VAL A 27 -3.34 3.58 -22.61
CA VAL A 27 -3.50 2.55 -21.57
C VAL A 27 -2.30 2.54 -20.63
N GLN A 28 -1.08 2.53 -21.16
CA GLN A 28 0.15 2.61 -20.35
C GLN A 28 0.21 3.89 -19.51
N SER A 29 -0.23 5.04 -20.04
CA SER A 29 -0.28 6.28 -19.26
C SER A 29 -1.30 6.19 -18.12
N ARG A 30 -2.45 5.55 -18.33
CA ARG A 30 -3.46 5.33 -17.28
C ARG A 30 -2.95 4.34 -16.24
N LEU A 31 -2.37 3.22 -16.68
CA LEU A 31 -1.79 2.19 -15.83
C LEU A 31 -0.75 2.79 -14.88
N ARG A 32 0.19 3.59 -15.40
CA ARG A 32 1.20 4.27 -14.55
C ARG A 32 0.61 5.21 -13.50
N ARG A 33 -0.56 5.80 -13.76
CA ARG A 33 -1.26 6.64 -12.78
C ARG A 33 -1.92 5.76 -11.73
N ALA A 34 -2.72 4.77 -12.15
CA ALA A 34 -3.36 3.82 -11.25
C ALA A 34 -2.36 3.13 -10.32
N THR A 35 -1.25 2.57 -10.84
CA THR A 35 -0.17 1.97 -10.02
C THR A 35 0.43 2.95 -9.01
N ARG A 36 0.59 4.23 -9.39
CA ARG A 36 1.11 5.25 -8.48
C ARG A 36 0.10 5.55 -7.38
N ASP A 37 -1.15 5.75 -7.75
CA ASP A 37 -2.23 6.12 -6.83
C ASP A 37 -2.47 4.98 -5.83
N VAL A 38 -2.47 3.72 -6.27
CA VAL A 38 -2.47 2.52 -5.40
C VAL A 38 -1.31 2.57 -4.41
N SER A 39 -0.08 2.77 -4.89
CA SER A 39 1.11 2.77 -4.02
C SER A 39 1.13 3.91 -3.01
N GLU A 40 0.72 5.12 -3.42
CA GLU A 40 0.68 6.29 -2.55
C GLU A 40 -0.38 6.14 -1.48
N MET A 41 -1.58 5.66 -1.87
CA MET A 41 -2.70 5.47 -0.95
C MET A 41 -2.43 4.34 0.04
N GLU A 42 -1.85 3.22 -0.40
CA GLU A 42 -1.46 2.12 0.49
C GLU A 42 -0.44 2.59 1.55
N LYS A 43 0.59 3.34 1.14
CA LYS A 43 1.57 3.92 2.06
C LYS A 43 0.93 4.91 3.01
N GLN A 44 0.00 5.73 2.53
CA GLN A 44 -0.70 6.71 3.34
C GLN A 44 -1.55 6.03 4.41
N LEU A 45 -2.38 5.06 4.02
CA LEU A 45 -3.21 4.29 4.94
C LEU A 45 -2.37 3.54 5.98
N GLN A 46 -1.29 2.87 5.55
CA GLN A 46 -0.39 2.17 6.47
C GLN A 46 0.29 3.12 7.47
N ARG A 47 0.71 4.31 7.03
CA ARG A 47 1.29 5.34 7.92
C ARG A 47 0.26 5.84 8.94
N GLN A 48 -0.96 6.10 8.49
CA GLN A 48 -2.04 6.56 9.36
C GLN A 48 -2.44 5.49 10.38
N GLU A 49 -2.59 4.24 9.95
CA GLU A 49 -2.90 3.10 10.83
C GLU A 49 -1.82 2.96 11.90
N LYS A 50 -0.55 2.92 11.50
CA LYS A 50 0.57 2.83 12.43
C LYS A 50 0.60 4.01 13.41
N ALA A 51 0.33 5.23 12.93
CA ALA A 51 0.27 6.41 13.79
C ALA A 51 -0.85 6.30 14.83
N GLN A 52 -2.06 5.84 14.43
CA GLN A 52 -3.18 5.66 15.35
C GLN A 52 -2.94 4.52 16.35
N LEU A 53 -2.41 3.38 15.91
CA LEU A 53 -2.05 2.27 16.78
C LEU A 53 -1.02 2.69 17.85
N ASN A 54 -0.04 3.50 17.45
CA ASN A 54 0.94 4.07 18.36
C ASN A 54 0.30 5.09 19.32
N ALA A 55 -0.59 5.94 18.82
CA ALA A 55 -1.31 6.93 19.63
C ALA A 55 -2.17 6.25 20.71
N VAL A 56 -2.91 5.20 20.36
CA VAL A 56 -3.70 4.42 21.34
C VAL A 56 -2.81 3.75 22.36
N THR A 57 -1.67 3.20 21.93
CA THR A 57 -0.72 2.59 22.87
C THR A 57 -0.17 3.64 23.85
N ALA A 58 0.20 4.83 23.36
CA ALA A 58 0.67 5.93 24.21
C ALA A 58 -0.42 6.47 25.14
N GLN A 59 -1.65 6.64 24.64
CA GLN A 59 -2.80 7.06 25.43
C GLN A 59 -3.13 6.04 26.52
N GLY A 60 -3.08 4.74 26.20
CA GLY A 60 -3.27 3.67 27.15
C GLY A 60 -2.20 3.69 28.26
N MET A 61 -0.92 3.84 27.91
CA MET A 61 0.14 3.98 28.92
C MET A 61 -0.06 5.19 29.84
N MET A 62 -0.42 6.34 29.28
CA MET A 62 -0.70 7.55 30.07
C MET A 62 -1.92 7.36 30.98
N ALA A 63 -3.01 6.78 30.44
CA ALA A 63 -4.21 6.48 31.20
C ALA A 63 -3.93 5.51 32.35
N LYS A 64 -3.09 4.49 32.12
CA LYS A 64 -2.63 3.55 33.16
C LYS A 64 -1.92 4.31 34.27
N GLN A 65 -1.00 5.21 33.91
CA GLN A 65 -0.20 5.96 34.87
C GLN A 65 -1.04 6.96 35.69
N CYS A 66 -1.97 7.66 35.05
CA CYS A 66 -2.92 8.53 35.75
C CYS A 66 -3.84 7.74 36.68
N ALA A 67 -4.40 6.62 36.22
CA ALA A 67 -5.26 5.77 37.05
C ALA A 67 -4.51 5.20 38.26
N LEU A 68 -3.27 4.77 38.09
CA LEU A 68 -2.40 4.35 39.20
C LEU A 68 -2.10 5.50 40.18
N GLY A 69 -1.95 6.73 39.70
CA GLY A 69 -1.81 7.90 40.56
C GLY A 69 -3.05 8.17 41.42
N GLN A 70 -4.24 7.89 40.88
CA GLN A 70 -5.50 8.03 41.63
C GLN A 70 -5.70 6.96 42.70
N VAL A 71 -5.17 5.73 42.51
CA VAL A 71 -5.19 4.67 43.53
C VAL A 71 -4.48 5.11 44.82
N LEU A 72 -3.51 6.01 44.71
CA LEU A 72 -2.78 6.58 45.84
C LEU A 72 -3.45 7.82 46.46
N GLY A 73 -4.63 8.24 45.97
CA GLY A 73 -5.49 9.21 46.66
C GLY A 73 -4.89 10.61 46.89
N GLY A 74 -4.02 11.10 46.01
CA GLY A 74 -3.35 12.40 46.16
C GLY A 74 -2.00 12.35 46.92
N ASP A 75 -1.71 11.24 47.60
CA ASP A 75 -0.43 11.00 48.30
C ASP A 75 0.66 10.41 47.37
N GLN A 76 0.49 10.53 46.05
CA GLN A 76 1.42 9.96 45.06
C GLN A 76 2.85 10.50 45.20
N SER A 77 2.99 11.79 45.53
CA SER A 77 4.28 12.44 45.76
C SER A 77 4.96 11.92 47.04
N ALA A 78 4.20 11.71 48.11
CA ALA A 78 4.69 11.16 49.36
C ALA A 78 5.12 9.69 49.21
N PHE A 79 4.33 8.89 48.48
CA PHE A 79 4.70 7.51 48.16
C PHE A 79 5.99 7.44 47.31
N GLN A 80 6.13 8.29 46.29
CA GLN A 80 7.35 8.35 45.46
C GLN A 80 8.57 8.78 46.28
N ALA A 81 8.44 9.76 47.18
CA ALA A 81 9.53 10.21 48.04
C ALA A 81 10.02 9.09 48.99
N LEU A 82 9.09 8.34 49.59
CA LEU A 82 9.42 7.19 50.43
C LEU A 82 10.07 6.05 49.63
N GLN A 83 9.52 5.76 48.44
CA GLN A 83 10.09 4.76 47.53
C GLN A 83 11.52 5.12 47.11
N GLN A 84 11.76 6.40 46.79
CA GLN A 84 13.06 6.89 46.36
C GLN A 84 14.09 6.86 47.51
N THR A 85 13.65 7.14 48.73
CA THR A 85 14.48 7.06 49.94
C THR A 85 14.95 5.63 50.20
N ILE A 86 14.04 4.65 50.08
CA ILE A 86 14.39 3.21 50.16
C ILE A 86 15.35 2.83 49.01
N ALA A 87 15.05 3.26 47.78
CA ALA A 87 15.85 2.93 46.60
C ALA A 87 17.28 3.50 46.66
N SER A 88 17.48 4.65 47.31
CA SER A 88 18.80 5.22 47.58
C SER A 88 19.54 4.57 48.76
N GLY A 89 18.99 3.52 49.37
CA GLY A 89 19.57 2.84 50.54
C GLY A 89 19.33 3.56 51.87
N GLY A 90 18.39 4.51 51.91
CA GLY A 90 17.99 5.22 53.12
C GLY A 90 17.12 4.36 54.04
N THR A 91 17.17 4.66 55.34
CA THR A 91 16.32 4.02 56.35
C THR A 91 15.11 4.92 56.65
N LEU A 92 13.92 4.33 56.64
CA LEU A 92 12.68 5.02 56.98
C LEU A 92 12.40 4.96 58.49
N SER A 93 11.63 5.92 58.99
CA SER A 93 11.08 5.85 60.35
C SER A 93 10.08 4.68 60.46
N ALA A 94 9.74 4.28 61.69
CA ALA A 94 8.77 3.21 61.92
C ALA A 94 7.37 3.55 61.35
N GLU A 95 6.93 4.81 61.50
CA GLU A 95 5.68 5.30 60.91
C GLU A 95 5.73 5.33 59.38
N ASP A 96 6.84 5.80 58.79
CA ASP A 96 7.00 5.89 57.34
C ASP A 96 7.10 4.51 56.69
N THR A 97 7.69 3.54 57.39
CA THR A 97 7.72 2.15 56.96
C THR A 97 6.31 1.56 56.90
N GLN A 98 5.47 1.86 57.89
CA GLN A 98 4.09 1.36 57.94
C GLN A 98 3.22 2.01 56.85
N LYS A 99 3.38 3.32 56.61
CA LYS A 99 2.74 4.04 55.50
C LYS A 99 3.16 3.49 54.14
N TYR A 100 4.46 3.32 53.93
CA TYR A 100 5.02 2.75 52.69
C TYR A 100 4.47 1.35 52.42
N ASN A 101 4.43 0.46 53.42
CA ASN A 101 3.91 -0.89 53.25
C ASN A 101 2.41 -0.90 52.87
N ASN A 102 1.60 -0.05 53.51
CA ASN A 102 0.18 0.10 53.16
C ASN A 102 0.00 0.60 51.72
N TRP A 103 0.68 1.69 51.35
CA TRP A 103 0.62 2.26 50.00
C TRP A 103 1.20 1.31 48.94
N SER A 104 2.26 0.59 49.25
CA SER A 104 2.87 -0.40 48.36
C SER A 104 1.91 -1.55 48.06
N SER A 105 1.14 -2.01 49.05
CA SER A 105 0.12 -3.05 48.85
C SER A 105 -1.03 -2.55 47.97
N MET A 106 -1.53 -1.33 48.22
CA MET A 106 -2.60 -0.70 47.42
C MET A 106 -2.13 -0.44 45.98
N TYR A 107 -0.91 0.06 45.82
CA TYR A 107 -0.31 0.31 44.52
C TYR A 107 -0.13 -0.98 43.73
N THR A 108 0.38 -2.04 44.36
CA THR A 108 0.57 -3.34 43.71
C THR A 108 -0.77 -3.94 43.26
N GLN A 109 -1.77 -3.94 44.15
CA GLN A 109 -3.09 -4.50 43.86
C GLN A 109 -3.86 -3.66 42.80
N GLY A 110 -3.77 -2.34 42.89
CA GLY A 110 -4.32 -1.42 41.90
C GLY A 110 -3.62 -1.55 40.54
N SER A 111 -2.29 -1.71 40.53
CA SER A 111 -1.49 -1.88 39.31
C SER A 111 -1.93 -3.10 38.49
N THR A 112 -2.14 -4.25 39.15
CA THR A 112 -2.57 -5.47 38.47
C THR A 112 -3.95 -5.31 37.83
N THR A 113 -4.90 -4.74 38.59
CA THR A 113 -6.28 -4.56 38.12
C THR A 113 -6.38 -3.52 37.00
N ILE A 114 -5.75 -2.37 37.17
CA ILE A 114 -5.70 -1.29 36.16
C ILE A 114 -4.92 -1.75 34.93
N GLY A 115 -3.82 -2.50 35.12
CA GLY A 115 -3.04 -3.08 34.04
C GLY A 115 -3.87 -3.98 33.13
N ALA A 116 -4.60 -4.93 33.72
CA ALA A 116 -5.46 -5.84 32.97
C ALA A 116 -6.58 -5.09 32.21
N TYR A 117 -7.25 -4.13 32.85
CA TYR A 117 -8.29 -3.34 32.21
C TYR A 117 -7.75 -2.49 31.06
N ASN A 118 -6.58 -1.87 31.27
CA ASN A 118 -5.95 -1.04 30.26
C ASN A 118 -5.47 -1.86 29.06
N GLU A 119 -4.87 -3.03 29.28
CA GLU A 119 -4.47 -3.95 28.21
C GLU A 119 -5.68 -4.42 27.38
N GLN A 120 -6.78 -4.77 28.06
CA GLN A 120 -8.03 -5.13 27.37
C GLN A 120 -8.58 -3.95 26.54
N TRP A 121 -8.57 -2.74 27.09
CA TRP A 121 -9.02 -1.54 26.39
C TRP A 121 -8.13 -1.22 25.17
N ILE A 122 -6.79 -1.25 25.33
CA ILE A 122 -5.84 -1.06 24.22
C ILE A 122 -6.11 -2.10 23.14
N SER A 123 -6.29 -3.37 23.50
CA SER A 123 -6.53 -4.45 22.54
C SER A 123 -7.82 -4.23 21.74
N GLN A 124 -8.90 -3.82 22.39
CA GLN A 124 -10.17 -3.51 21.70
C GLN A 124 -10.02 -2.30 20.75
N MET A 125 -9.36 -1.24 21.21
CA MET A 125 -9.12 -0.06 20.37
C MET A 125 -8.21 -0.36 19.18
N LYS A 126 -7.17 -1.18 19.37
CA LYS A 126 -6.32 -1.64 18.26
C LYS A 126 -7.10 -2.43 17.23
N GLN A 127 -7.96 -3.35 17.67
CA GLN A 127 -8.82 -4.11 16.76
C GLN A 127 -9.74 -3.18 15.96
N GLN A 128 -10.44 -2.27 16.64
CA GLN A 128 -11.33 -1.31 15.98
C GLN A 128 -10.60 -0.42 14.97
N ILE A 129 -9.38 0.02 15.28
CA ILE A 129 -8.55 0.78 14.34
C ILE A 129 -8.22 -0.09 13.12
N SER A 130 -7.73 -1.30 13.31
CA SER A 130 -7.40 -2.20 12.21
C SER A 130 -8.60 -2.50 11.32
N ASP A 131 -9.77 -2.79 11.90
CA ASP A 131 -11.02 -3.03 11.16
C ASP A 131 -11.43 -1.79 10.34
N ASN A 132 -11.34 -0.60 10.91
CA ASN A 132 -11.63 0.65 10.19
C ASN A 132 -10.66 0.87 9.02
N PHE A 133 -9.38 0.58 9.19
CA PHE A 133 -8.39 0.70 8.11
C PHE A 133 -8.57 -0.37 7.04
N GLU A 134 -9.08 -1.56 7.39
CA GLU A 134 -9.47 -2.57 6.42
C GLU A 134 -10.62 -2.07 5.53
N VAL A 135 -11.69 -1.52 6.12
CA VAL A 135 -12.78 -0.88 5.37
C VAL A 135 -12.29 0.28 4.50
N LEU A 136 -11.35 1.09 4.99
CA LEU A 136 -10.76 2.17 4.18
C LEU A 136 -9.95 1.64 3.00
N ARG A 137 -9.24 0.51 3.16
CA ARG A 137 -8.56 -0.15 2.06
C ARG A 137 -9.57 -0.69 1.05
N GLU A 138 -10.60 -1.41 1.50
CA GLU A 138 -11.63 -1.93 0.60
C GLU A 138 -12.34 -0.81 -0.19
N THR A 139 -12.67 0.29 0.46
CA THR A 139 -13.44 1.38 -0.17
C THR A 139 -12.62 2.28 -1.09
N GLN A 140 -11.33 2.50 -0.81
CA GLN A 140 -10.51 3.44 -1.56
C GLN A 140 -9.43 2.78 -2.41
N LEU A 141 -8.83 1.71 -1.92
CA LEU A 141 -7.72 1.03 -2.58
C LEU A 141 -8.21 -0.01 -3.59
N GLU A 142 -9.25 -0.76 -3.26
CA GLU A 142 -9.75 -1.84 -4.11
C GLU A 142 -10.18 -1.38 -5.50
N PRO A 143 -10.95 -0.27 -5.65
CA PRO A 143 -11.33 0.22 -6.98
C PRO A 143 -10.12 0.60 -7.86
N LEU A 144 -9.04 1.08 -7.23
CA LEU A 144 -7.81 1.44 -7.94
C LEU A 144 -7.02 0.21 -8.37
N LYS A 145 -7.02 -0.84 -7.54
CA LYS A 145 -6.42 -2.15 -7.88
C LYS A 145 -7.19 -2.83 -9.01
N ASP A 146 -8.52 -2.81 -8.96
CA ASP A 146 -9.37 -3.31 -10.03
C ASP A 146 -9.09 -2.56 -11.35
N GLU A 147 -8.97 -1.23 -11.29
CA GLU A 147 -8.59 -0.44 -12.47
C GLU A 147 -7.19 -0.81 -12.98
N GLU A 148 -6.22 -1.00 -12.09
CA GLU A 148 -4.87 -1.43 -12.46
C GLU A 148 -4.87 -2.80 -13.16
N GLU A 149 -5.59 -3.78 -12.62
CA GLU A 149 -5.69 -5.13 -13.21
C GLU A 149 -6.40 -5.11 -14.56
N MET A 150 -7.49 -4.34 -14.68
CA MET A 150 -8.20 -4.15 -15.95
C MET A 150 -7.27 -3.52 -17.00
N LEU A 151 -6.54 -2.45 -16.64
CA LEU A 151 -5.62 -1.77 -17.55
C LEU A 151 -4.43 -2.66 -17.93
N GLN A 152 -3.95 -3.49 -17.02
CA GLN A 152 -2.89 -4.46 -17.29
C GLN A 152 -3.37 -5.53 -18.28
N THR A 153 -4.58 -6.03 -18.11
CA THR A 153 -5.22 -6.96 -19.07
C THR A 153 -5.44 -6.32 -20.44
N GLU A 154 -5.90 -5.06 -20.48
CA GLU A 154 -6.07 -4.32 -21.73
C GLU A 154 -4.73 -4.12 -22.45
N LYS A 155 -3.68 -3.78 -21.70
CA LYS A 155 -2.31 -3.66 -22.23
C LYS A 155 -1.85 -4.97 -22.87
N ASP A 156 -2.01 -6.10 -22.17
CA ASP A 156 -1.54 -7.40 -22.66
C ASP A 156 -2.32 -7.84 -23.92
N SER A 157 -3.62 -7.54 -23.98
CA SER A 157 -4.43 -7.72 -25.19
C SER A 157 -3.93 -6.85 -26.35
N LEU A 158 -3.65 -5.56 -26.10
CA LEU A 158 -3.11 -4.66 -27.11
C LEU A 158 -1.72 -5.07 -27.58
N GLU A 159 -0.86 -5.57 -26.70
CA GLU A 159 0.46 -6.11 -27.07
C GLU A 159 0.31 -7.28 -28.06
N SER A 160 -0.58 -8.22 -27.77
CA SER A 160 -0.88 -9.33 -28.68
C SER A 160 -1.42 -8.83 -30.04
N GLN A 161 -2.38 -7.90 -30.03
CA GLN A 161 -2.95 -7.33 -31.25
C GLN A 161 -1.92 -6.57 -32.09
N ILE A 162 -1.00 -5.84 -31.45
CA ILE A 162 0.09 -5.14 -32.13
C ILE A 162 1.04 -6.13 -32.78
N GLN A 163 1.41 -7.21 -32.10
CA GLN A 163 2.30 -8.23 -32.66
C GLN A 163 1.69 -8.86 -33.91
N ILE A 164 0.41 -9.23 -33.87
CA ILE A 164 -0.31 -9.77 -35.04
C ILE A 164 -0.33 -8.74 -36.17
N ALA A 165 -0.72 -7.49 -35.87
CA ALA A 165 -0.79 -6.44 -36.89
C ALA A 165 0.59 -6.10 -37.49
N GLN A 166 1.67 -6.23 -36.72
CA GLN A 166 3.04 -6.08 -37.21
C GLN A 166 3.43 -7.22 -38.15
N GLN A 167 3.09 -8.46 -37.82
CA GLN A 167 3.32 -9.61 -38.69
C GLN A 167 2.54 -9.48 -40.01
N ASP A 168 1.29 -9.05 -39.96
CA ASP A 168 0.47 -8.76 -41.15
C ASP A 168 1.13 -7.67 -42.02
N TYR A 169 1.58 -6.58 -41.39
CA TYR A 169 2.28 -5.50 -42.09
C TYR A 169 3.56 -5.97 -42.77
N GLU A 170 4.37 -6.80 -42.08
CA GLU A 170 5.58 -7.38 -42.65
C GLU A 170 5.29 -8.35 -43.79
N ALA A 171 4.23 -9.16 -43.68
CA ALA A 171 3.79 -10.06 -44.73
C ALA A 171 3.38 -9.29 -45.99
N CYS A 172 2.56 -8.24 -45.84
CA CYS A 172 2.19 -7.36 -46.97
C CYS A 172 3.41 -6.67 -47.59
N LYS A 173 4.37 -6.23 -46.77
CA LYS A 173 5.62 -5.64 -47.26
C LYS A 173 6.47 -6.65 -48.05
N LYS A 174 6.57 -7.90 -47.60
CA LYS A 174 7.28 -8.96 -48.32
C LYS A 174 6.57 -9.32 -49.63
N MET A 175 5.24 -9.37 -49.64
CA MET A 175 4.43 -9.62 -50.83
C MET A 175 4.60 -8.51 -51.89
N GLU A 176 4.56 -7.24 -51.46
CA GLU A 176 4.87 -6.10 -52.33
C GLU A 176 6.28 -6.23 -52.92
N GLN A 177 7.29 -6.53 -52.11
CA GLN A 177 8.68 -6.66 -52.56
C GLN A 177 8.92 -7.84 -53.50
N ALA A 178 8.28 -8.98 -53.25
CA ALA A 178 8.39 -10.17 -54.09
C ALA A 178 7.78 -9.92 -55.49
N ASP A 179 6.61 -9.29 -55.54
CA ASP A 179 5.97 -8.97 -56.81
C ASP A 179 6.62 -7.79 -57.53
N ALA A 180 7.19 -6.82 -56.81
CA ALA A 180 7.98 -5.75 -57.41
C ALA A 180 9.20 -6.29 -58.17
N LYS A 181 9.85 -7.34 -57.65
CA LYS A 181 10.96 -8.02 -58.34
C LYS A 181 10.50 -8.74 -59.63
N ASN A 182 9.29 -9.28 -59.64
CA ASN A 182 8.70 -9.93 -60.80
C ASN A 182 8.12 -8.95 -61.84
N LEU A 183 7.90 -7.69 -61.44
CA LEU A 183 7.45 -6.58 -62.30
C LEU A 183 8.60 -5.76 -62.89
N ALA A 184 9.82 -5.88 -62.35
CA ALA A 184 11.00 -5.26 -62.94
C ALA A 184 11.26 -5.88 -64.32
N PRO A 185 11.33 -5.09 -65.41
CA PRO A 185 11.65 -5.63 -66.72
C PRO A 185 13.04 -6.28 -66.65
N ASN A 186 13.14 -7.53 -67.08
CA ASN A 186 14.44 -8.18 -67.29
C ASN A 186 15.14 -7.45 -68.45
N TYR A 187 15.88 -6.38 -68.15
CA TYR A 187 16.77 -5.70 -69.10
C TYR A 187 18.05 -6.52 -69.37
N THR A 188 17.96 -7.85 -69.30
CA THR A 188 19.02 -8.78 -69.70
C THR A 188 18.38 -9.84 -70.61
N GLY A 189 18.09 -9.45 -71.84
CA GLY A 189 17.46 -10.33 -72.81
C GLY A 189 17.54 -9.79 -74.23
N GLN A 190 18.61 -10.19 -74.92
CA GLN A 190 18.78 -10.26 -76.38
C GLN A 190 18.92 -8.96 -77.17
N GLY A 191 20.19 -8.62 -77.40
CA GLY A 191 20.73 -8.00 -78.61
C GLY A 191 22.14 -8.53 -78.80
#